data_AF-A0AAJ3G064-F1
#
_entry.id   AF-A0AAJ3G064-F1
#
_cell.length_a   1.000
_cell.length_b   1.000
_cell.length_c   1.000
_cell.angle_alpha   90.00
_cell.angle_beta   90.00
_cell.angle_gamma   90.00
#
_symmetry.space_group_name_H-M   'P 1'
#
loop_
_entity.id
_entity.type
_entity.pdbx_description
1 polymer ?
#
loop_
_entity_poly.entity_id
_entity_poly.type
_entity_poly.pdbx_seq_one_letter_code
_entity_poly.pdbx_strand_id
1 'polypeptide(L)'
;MRQIALSDRKLRGIPRRLRALERWAAKFNGHFYPQCHESERYAHWKIPVIDSLVQGPQAHIEVQAFCIQQLLEAAAHLSRAADRSQGYYRVACLLTWPWVHQSEVTLFYDRDYYLSFLGQHNTLAPLRLSDRLALDVPESFIEHGHDVTQSDDEVDVHWWCIGEPA
;
A
#
# COMPACT_ATOMS: atom_id res chain seq x y z
N MET A 1 12.38 13.22 8.51
CA MET A 1 12.13 13.06 9.95
C MET A 1 10.80 12.31 10.11
N ARG A 2 10.85 11.01 10.41
CA ARG A 2 9.67 10.16 10.61
C ARG A 2 9.20 10.35 12.05
N GLN A 3 8.18 11.18 12.27
CA GLN A 3 7.76 11.59 13.61
C GLN A 3 6.52 10.80 14.05
N ILE A 4 6.50 10.33 15.30
CA ILE A 4 5.33 9.67 15.91
C ILE A 4 4.23 10.72 16.15
N ALA A 5 2.99 10.40 15.79
CA ALA A 5 1.84 11.22 16.15
C ALA A 5 1.60 11.17 17.68
N LEU A 6 1.91 12.26 18.38
CA LEU A 6 1.92 12.38 19.86
C LEU A 6 0.53 12.63 20.51
N SER A 7 -0.58 12.32 19.83
CA SER A 7 -1.90 12.57 20.42
C SER A 7 -2.38 11.42 21.30
N ASP A 8 -2.34 11.60 22.62
CA ASP A 8 -2.90 10.66 23.60
C ASP A 8 -4.44 10.63 23.65
N ARG A 9 -5.13 11.48 22.88
CA ARG A 9 -6.60 11.49 22.87
C ARG A 9 -7.17 10.26 22.19
N LYS A 10 -8.05 9.54 22.88
CA LYS A 10 -8.75 8.35 22.34
C LYS A 10 -9.44 8.67 21.01
N LEU A 11 -9.03 8.01 19.93
CA LEU A 11 -9.67 8.15 18.63
C LEU A 11 -11.11 7.61 18.68
N ARG A 12 -12.08 8.46 18.36
CA ARG A 12 -13.51 8.10 18.34
C ARG A 12 -13.96 7.71 16.94
N GLY A 13 -14.98 6.86 16.89
CA GLY A 13 -15.67 6.49 15.66
C GLY A 13 -14.86 5.61 14.72
N ILE A 14 -13.95 4.77 15.25
CA ILE A 14 -13.13 3.83 14.48
C ILE A 14 -13.98 3.01 13.49
N PRO A 15 -15.10 2.35 13.89
CA PRO A 15 -15.90 1.56 12.95
C PRO A 15 -16.43 2.36 11.76
N ARG A 16 -16.79 3.63 11.97
CA ARG A 16 -17.25 4.52 10.89
C ARG A 16 -16.13 4.85 9.91
N ARG A 17 -14.90 5.01 10.41
CA ARG A 17 -13.71 5.29 9.60
C ARG A 17 -13.30 4.08 8.77
N LEU A 18 -13.32 2.88 9.36
CA LEU A 18 -13.03 1.64 8.65
C LEU A 18 -14.03 1.40 7.51
N ARG A 19 -15.33 1.57 7.75
CA ARG A 19 -16.35 1.52 6.69
C ARG A 19 -16.16 2.58 5.60
N ALA A 20 -15.58 3.74 5.94
CA ALA A 20 -15.31 4.78 4.96
C ALA A 20 -14.12 4.41 4.06
N LEU A 21 -13.10 3.75 4.62
CA LEU A 21 -11.97 3.21 3.89
C LEU A 21 -12.39 2.05 2.97
N GLU A 22 -13.24 1.15 3.45
CA GLU A 22 -13.84 0.08 2.64
C GLU A 22 -14.63 0.65 1.44
N ARG A 23 -15.50 1.64 1.69
CA ARG A 23 -16.20 2.34 0.60
C ARG A 23 -15.26 3.07 -0.34
N TRP A 24 -14.10 3.53 0.13
CA TRP A 24 -13.09 4.15 -0.72
C TRP A 24 -12.45 3.11 -1.65
N ALA A 25 -12.06 1.94 -1.12
CA ALA A 25 -11.50 0.85 -1.92
C ALA A 25 -12.48 0.35 -2.99
N ALA A 26 -13.77 0.21 -2.62
CA ALA A 26 -14.83 -0.22 -3.53
C ALA A 26 -15.06 0.73 -4.73
N LYS A 27 -14.65 2.01 -4.64
CA LYS A 27 -14.80 2.98 -5.75
C LYS A 27 -13.93 2.65 -6.95
N PHE A 28 -12.90 1.84 -6.80
CA PHE A 28 -12.05 1.44 -7.93
C PHE A 28 -12.68 0.29 -8.75
N ASN A 29 -13.72 -0.35 -8.24
CA ASN A 29 -14.32 -1.51 -8.87
C ASN A 29 -14.90 -1.18 -10.25
N GLY A 30 -14.39 -1.84 -11.29
CA GLY A 30 -14.85 -1.64 -12.67
C GLY A 30 -14.44 -0.30 -13.30
N HIS A 31 -13.56 0.46 -12.64
CA HIS A 31 -13.05 1.72 -13.16
C HIS A 31 -11.62 1.55 -13.67
N PHE A 32 -11.44 1.79 -14.97
CA PHE A 32 -10.14 1.84 -15.61
C PHE A 32 -9.58 3.26 -15.60
N TYR A 33 -8.29 3.41 -15.32
CA TYR A 33 -7.59 4.69 -15.27
C TYR A 33 -6.46 4.67 -16.32
N PRO A 34 -6.69 5.20 -17.53
CA PRO A 34 -5.64 5.25 -18.54
C PRO A 34 -4.56 6.27 -18.18
N GLN A 35 -3.38 6.10 -18.78
CA GLN A 35 -2.35 7.13 -18.79
C GLN A 35 -2.91 8.40 -19.46
N CYS A 36 -2.85 9.55 -18.78
CA CYS A 36 -3.37 10.81 -19.33
C CYS A 36 -2.37 11.49 -20.27
N HIS A 37 -1.07 11.33 -19.99
CA HIS A 37 0.02 11.97 -20.71
C HIS A 37 1.21 11.01 -20.87
N GLU A 38 1.91 11.04 -22.01
CA GLU A 38 3.06 10.15 -22.25
C GLU A 38 4.18 10.26 -21.21
N SER A 39 4.32 11.42 -20.56
CA SER A 39 5.30 11.64 -19.48
C SER A 39 4.85 11.12 -18.11
N GLU A 40 3.58 10.74 -17.96
CA GLU A 40 3.04 10.24 -16.70
C GLU A 40 3.49 8.81 -16.46
N ARG A 41 4.41 8.61 -15.51
CA ARG A 41 4.97 7.29 -15.20
C ARG A 41 4.08 6.47 -14.27
N TYR A 42 3.23 7.14 -13.49
CA TYR A 42 2.38 6.52 -12.47
C TYR A 42 1.23 7.43 -12.05
N ALA A 43 0.20 6.83 -11.48
CA ALA A 43 -0.83 7.49 -10.68
C ALA A 43 -0.94 6.78 -9.33
N HIS A 44 -1.21 7.49 -8.24
CA HIS A 44 -1.25 6.87 -6.91
C HIS A 44 -2.32 7.46 -6.01
N TRP A 45 -2.72 6.70 -5.01
CA TRP A 45 -3.57 7.14 -3.92
C TRP A 45 -2.97 6.71 -2.58
N LYS A 46 -2.61 7.70 -1.77
CA LYS A 46 -2.25 7.52 -0.36
C LYS A 46 -3.44 6.93 0.40
N ILE A 47 -3.14 6.11 1.41
CA ILE A 47 -4.16 5.56 2.28
C ILE A 47 -4.97 6.69 2.96
N PRO A 48 -6.30 6.77 2.77
CA PRO A 48 -7.09 7.90 3.25
C PRO A 48 -7.53 7.71 4.70
N VAL A 49 -6.56 7.56 5.59
CA VAL A 49 -6.77 7.44 7.05
C VAL A 49 -6.12 8.60 7.78
N ILE A 50 -6.60 8.87 8.99
CA ILE A 50 -5.90 9.77 9.91
C ILE A 50 -4.74 9.00 10.55
N ASP A 51 -3.58 9.63 10.69
CA ASP A 51 -2.36 8.96 11.19
C ASP A 51 -2.61 8.23 12.51
N SER A 52 -3.34 8.83 13.46
CA SER A 52 -3.64 8.22 14.76
C SER A 52 -4.52 6.96 14.70
N LEU A 53 -5.08 6.62 13.55
CA LEU A 53 -5.77 5.34 13.34
C LEU A 53 -4.77 4.19 13.15
N VAL A 54 -3.61 4.46 12.55
CA VAL A 54 -2.65 3.45 12.11
C VAL A 54 -1.23 3.67 12.66
N GLN A 55 -1.02 4.73 13.44
CA GLN A 55 0.24 5.11 14.07
C GLN A 55 0.04 5.54 15.53
N GLY A 56 1.04 5.25 16.37
CA GLY A 56 1.10 5.71 17.76
C GLY A 56 0.48 4.74 18.76
N PRO A 57 0.39 5.12 20.05
CA PRO A 57 0.04 4.20 21.15
C PRO A 57 -1.35 3.56 21.07
N GLN A 58 -2.24 4.13 20.26
CA GLN A 58 -3.61 3.65 20.08
C GLN A 58 -3.82 2.85 18.80
N ALA A 59 -2.78 2.74 17.97
CA ALA A 59 -2.83 1.92 16.77
C ALA A 59 -2.79 0.45 17.17
N HIS A 60 -3.82 -0.29 16.77
CA HIS A 60 -3.90 -1.73 16.96
C HIS A 60 -3.52 -2.45 15.68
N ILE A 61 -2.78 -3.55 15.81
CA ILE A 61 -2.31 -4.36 14.67
C ILE A 61 -3.46 -4.80 13.76
N GLU A 62 -4.62 -5.13 14.35
CA GLU A 62 -5.85 -5.52 13.63
C GLU A 62 -6.40 -4.37 12.77
N VAL A 63 -6.33 -3.13 13.28
CA VAL A 63 -6.77 -1.93 12.56
C VAL A 63 -5.79 -1.63 11.42
N GLN A 64 -4.48 -1.77 11.66
CA GLN A 64 -3.46 -1.62 10.62
C GLN A 64 -3.63 -2.67 9.52
N ALA A 65 -3.82 -3.94 9.88
CA ALA A 65 -4.08 -5.04 8.95
C ALA A 65 -5.33 -4.76 8.12
N PHE A 66 -6.45 -4.37 8.74
CA PHE A 66 -7.67 -3.98 8.02
C PHE A 66 -7.39 -2.84 7.03
N CYS A 67 -6.67 -1.80 7.47
CA CYS A 67 -6.37 -0.65 6.63
C CYS A 67 -5.51 -1.02 5.42
N ILE A 68 -4.51 -1.89 5.61
CA ILE A 68 -3.67 -2.42 4.52
C ILE A 68 -4.48 -3.34 3.61
N GLN A 69 -5.37 -4.18 4.14
CA GLN A 69 -6.26 -5.01 3.34
C GLN A 69 -7.09 -4.14 2.39
N GLN A 70 -7.60 -2.98 2.83
CA GLN A 70 -8.36 -2.10 1.93
C GLN A 70 -7.51 -1.46 0.82
N LEU A 71 -6.20 -1.28 1.02
CA LEU A 71 -5.29 -0.93 -0.09
C LEU A 71 -5.19 -2.09 -1.09
N LEU A 72 -5.03 -3.32 -0.60
CA LEU A 72 -4.97 -4.51 -1.46
C LEU A 72 -6.28 -4.72 -2.24
N GLU A 73 -7.44 -4.50 -1.62
CA GLU A 73 -8.74 -4.53 -2.32
C GLU A 73 -8.81 -3.48 -3.43
N ALA A 74 -8.38 -2.24 -3.16
CA ALA A 74 -8.31 -1.19 -4.17
C ALA A 74 -7.39 -1.61 -5.34
N ALA A 75 -6.23 -2.17 -5.03
CA ALA A 75 -5.28 -2.66 -6.03
C ALA A 75 -5.86 -3.82 -6.85
N ALA A 76 -6.58 -4.76 -6.22
CA ALA A 76 -7.25 -5.87 -6.89
C ALA A 76 -8.37 -5.38 -7.81
N HIS A 77 -9.13 -4.36 -7.41
CA HIS A 77 -10.13 -3.72 -8.27
C HIS A 77 -9.49 -3.06 -9.50
N LEU A 78 -8.40 -2.31 -9.29
CA LEU A 78 -7.64 -1.66 -10.36
C LEU A 78 -7.03 -2.67 -11.34
N SER A 79 -6.43 -3.75 -10.83
CA SER A 79 -5.82 -4.80 -11.65
C SER A 79 -6.86 -5.54 -12.51
N ARG A 80 -8.05 -5.82 -11.95
CA ARG A 80 -9.16 -6.45 -12.68
C ARG A 80 -9.77 -5.56 -13.76
N ALA A 81 -9.84 -4.25 -13.51
CA ALA A 81 -10.40 -3.29 -14.47
C ALA A 81 -9.40 -2.88 -15.57
N ALA A 82 -8.13 -3.30 -15.47
CA ALA A 82 -7.07 -2.87 -16.35
C ALA A 82 -7.25 -3.33 -17.81
N ASP A 83 -7.29 -2.38 -18.75
CA ASP A 83 -7.16 -2.63 -20.18
C ASP A 83 -5.67 -2.57 -20.58
N ARG A 84 -5.02 -3.73 -20.55
CA ARG A 84 -3.58 -3.88 -20.88
C ARG A 84 -3.29 -3.81 -22.38
N SER A 85 -4.30 -3.62 -23.24
CA SER A 85 -4.07 -3.36 -24.67
C SER A 85 -3.53 -1.96 -24.94
N GLN A 86 -3.68 -1.03 -23.98
CA GLN A 86 -3.30 0.37 -24.11
C GLN A 86 -1.83 0.67 -23.73
N GLY A 87 -1.05 -0.36 -23.37
CA GLY A 87 0.36 -0.23 -23.04
C GLY A 87 0.72 -0.89 -21.71
N TYR A 88 1.87 -0.48 -21.15
CA TYR A 88 2.30 -0.98 -19.85
C TYR A 88 1.35 -0.47 -18.76
N TYR A 89 0.84 -1.41 -17.97
CA TYR A 89 -0.04 -1.12 -16.85
C TYR A 89 0.20 -2.16 -15.76
N ARG A 90 0.70 -1.71 -14.61
CA ARG A 90 0.86 -2.55 -13.43
C ARG A 90 0.31 -1.88 -12.19
N VAL A 91 -0.24 -2.69 -11.29
CA VAL A 91 -0.78 -2.24 -10.01
C VAL A 91 0.04 -2.83 -8.88
N ALA A 92 0.38 -2.01 -7.89
CA ALA A 92 0.95 -2.47 -6.63
C ALA A 92 0.50 -1.63 -5.45
N CYS A 93 0.52 -2.23 -4.26
CA CYS A 93 0.54 -1.52 -3.00
C CYS A 93 1.99 -1.29 -2.58
N LEU A 94 2.35 -0.05 -2.32
CA LEU A 94 3.62 0.31 -1.70
C LEU A 94 3.37 0.59 -0.22
N LEU A 95 3.81 -0.32 0.64
CA LEU A 95 3.55 -0.28 2.08
C LEU A 95 4.81 0.11 2.83
N THR A 96 4.70 1.05 3.76
CA THR A 96 5.79 1.39 4.69
C THR A 96 5.45 0.87 6.07
N TRP A 97 6.29 -0.02 6.60
CA TRP A 97 6.13 -0.59 7.93
C TRP A 97 7.22 -0.06 8.87
N PRO A 98 6.89 0.35 10.11
CA PRO A 98 5.56 0.40 10.74
C PRO A 98 4.72 1.63 10.35
N TRP A 99 5.23 2.52 9.50
CA TRP A 99 4.60 3.81 9.15
C TRP A 99 3.46 3.70 8.13
N VAL A 100 2.39 2.97 8.48
CA VAL A 100 1.30 2.61 7.55
C VAL A 100 0.63 3.82 6.88
N HIS A 101 0.62 4.99 7.52
CA HIS A 101 0.07 6.23 6.96
C HIS A 101 0.79 6.70 5.68
N GLN A 102 2.02 6.25 5.44
CA GLN A 102 2.79 6.58 4.22
C GLN A 102 2.49 5.64 3.05
N SER A 103 1.74 4.57 3.30
CA SER A 103 1.40 3.55 2.31
C SER A 103 0.42 4.05 1.25
N GLU A 104 0.48 3.43 0.08
CA GLU A 104 -0.34 3.78 -1.07
C GLU A 104 -0.66 2.58 -1.96
N VAL A 105 -1.68 2.75 -2.79
CA VAL A 105 -1.89 1.96 -4.00
C VAL A 105 -1.45 2.79 -5.20
N THR A 106 -0.68 2.19 -6.09
CA THR A 106 -0.02 2.87 -7.21
C THR A 106 -0.22 2.08 -8.50
N LEU A 107 -0.60 2.81 -9.54
CA LEU A 107 -0.68 2.39 -10.93
C LEU A 107 0.59 2.84 -11.64
N PHE A 108 1.23 1.94 -12.37
CA PHE A 108 2.45 2.20 -13.11
C PHE A 108 2.19 2.09 -14.60
N TYR A 109 2.56 3.13 -15.33
CA TYR A 109 2.54 3.18 -16.79
C TYR A 109 3.95 3.01 -17.39
N ASP A 110 4.97 2.94 -16.53
CA ASP A 110 6.38 2.81 -16.88
C ASP A 110 6.98 1.58 -16.16
N ARG A 111 7.55 0.67 -16.96
CA ARG A 111 8.10 -0.60 -16.48
C ARG A 111 9.34 -0.41 -15.61
N ASP A 112 10.27 0.43 -16.04
CA ASP A 112 11.51 0.65 -15.32
C ASP A 112 11.25 1.38 -14.00
N TYR A 113 10.23 2.25 -13.98
CA TYR A 113 9.75 2.88 -12.75
C TYR A 113 9.19 1.83 -11.79
N TYR A 114 8.30 0.95 -12.25
CA TYR A 114 7.74 -0.11 -11.40
C TYR A 114 8.84 -1.02 -10.84
N LEU A 115 9.77 -1.45 -11.68
CA LEU A 115 10.90 -2.30 -11.29
C LEU A 115 11.79 -1.64 -10.22
N SER A 116 11.88 -0.31 -10.18
CA SER A 116 12.62 0.39 -9.12
C SER A 116 12.00 0.23 -7.72
N PHE A 117 10.69 -0.03 -7.62
CA PHE A 117 9.99 -0.31 -6.36
C PHE A 117 9.94 -1.80 -6.04
N LEU A 118 9.67 -2.65 -7.04
CA LEU A 118 9.70 -4.09 -6.84
C LEU A 118 11.11 -4.56 -6.43
N GLY A 119 12.14 -3.91 -6.98
CA GLY A 119 13.54 -4.22 -6.75
C GLY A 119 13.99 -5.51 -7.42
N GLN A 120 15.30 -5.67 -7.58
CA GLN A 120 15.88 -6.87 -8.20
C GLN A 120 15.83 -8.09 -7.26
N HIS A 121 15.89 -7.86 -5.95
CA HIS A 121 15.95 -8.89 -4.93
C HIS A 121 14.97 -8.56 -3.81
N ASN A 122 14.25 -9.56 -3.31
CA ASN A 122 13.47 -9.44 -2.07
C ASN A 122 14.44 -9.59 -0.88
N THR A 123 14.94 -8.49 -0.34
CA THR A 123 15.98 -8.52 0.71
C THR A 123 15.44 -9.02 2.05
N LEU A 124 14.13 -8.96 2.25
CA LEU A 124 13.47 -9.47 3.45
C LEU A 124 13.00 -10.93 3.32
N ALA A 125 13.20 -11.60 2.19
CA ALA A 125 12.85 -13.01 2.06
C ALA A 125 13.57 -13.88 3.13
N PRO A 126 12.88 -14.87 3.74
CA PRO A 126 11.53 -15.35 3.44
C PRO A 126 10.41 -14.64 4.23
N LEU A 127 10.69 -13.53 4.90
CA LEU A 127 9.66 -12.78 5.64
C LEU A 127 8.61 -12.21 4.68
N ARG A 128 7.37 -12.20 5.16
CA ARG A 128 6.22 -11.66 4.45
C ARG A 128 5.38 -10.81 5.40
N LEU A 129 5.05 -9.59 4.98
CA LEU A 129 4.10 -8.75 5.69
C LEU A 129 2.69 -9.34 5.62
N SER A 130 2.33 -10.00 4.51
CA SER A 130 1.05 -10.70 4.38
C SER A 130 0.83 -11.70 5.50
N ASP A 131 1.83 -12.51 5.81
CA ASP A 131 1.74 -13.57 6.82
C ASP A 131 1.67 -12.96 8.22
N ARG A 132 2.45 -11.90 8.48
CA ARG A 132 2.45 -11.17 9.76
C ARG A 132 1.08 -10.55 10.08
N LEU A 133 0.39 -10.04 9.05
CA LEU A 133 -0.86 -9.31 9.21
C LEU A 133 -2.09 -10.14 8.83
N ALA A 134 -1.91 -11.41 8.46
CA ALA A 134 -2.95 -12.30 7.94
C ALA A 134 -3.76 -11.64 6.79
N LEU A 135 -3.04 -11.06 5.82
CA LEU A 135 -3.64 -10.37 4.67
C LEU A 135 -4.00 -11.36 3.56
N ASP A 136 -5.14 -11.11 2.94
CA ASP A 136 -5.55 -11.81 1.73
C ASP A 136 -4.93 -11.09 0.52
N VAL A 137 -3.77 -11.59 0.08
CA VAL A 137 -3.07 -11.08 -1.11
C VAL A 137 -3.74 -11.63 -2.37
N PRO A 138 -4.06 -10.80 -3.38
CA PRO A 138 -4.60 -11.28 -4.65
C PRO A 138 -3.68 -12.33 -5.29
N GLU A 139 -4.23 -13.41 -5.84
CA GLU A 139 -3.45 -14.54 -6.39
C GLU A 139 -2.44 -14.11 -7.48
N SER A 140 -2.78 -13.08 -8.24
CA SER A 140 -1.92 -12.52 -9.28
C SER A 140 -0.77 -11.65 -8.74
N PHE A 141 -0.68 -11.43 -7.42
CA PHE A 141 0.28 -10.50 -6.83
C PHE A 141 1.44 -11.27 -6.17
N ILE A 142 2.63 -10.69 -6.29
CA ILE A 142 3.85 -11.09 -5.60
C ILE A 142 4.18 -10.06 -4.52
N GLU A 143 5.00 -10.45 -3.56
CA GLU A 143 5.39 -9.61 -2.43
C GLU A 143 6.91 -9.55 -2.31
N HIS A 144 7.46 -8.34 -2.42
CA HIS A 144 8.87 -8.04 -2.23
C HIS A 144 9.05 -7.06 -1.08
N GLY A 145 9.85 -7.45 -0.08
CA GLY A 145 10.21 -6.63 1.05
C GLY A 145 11.64 -6.13 0.94
N HIS A 146 11.85 -4.88 1.36
CA HIS A 146 13.13 -4.20 1.39
C HIS A 146 13.36 -3.58 2.76
N ASP A 147 14.51 -3.88 3.38
CA ASP A 147 14.99 -3.11 4.52
C ASP A 147 15.50 -1.75 4.05
N VAL A 148 14.90 -0.68 4.58
CA VAL A 148 15.23 0.72 4.27
C VAL A 148 15.50 1.51 5.55
N THR A 149 15.89 0.82 6.62
CA THR A 149 16.27 1.40 7.90
C THR A 149 17.50 2.29 7.72
N GLN A 150 17.40 3.53 8.20
CA GLN A 150 18.46 4.52 8.20
C GLN A 150 19.09 4.61 9.59
N SER A 151 20.32 5.11 9.67
CA SER A 151 21.06 5.20 10.94
C SER A 151 20.41 6.10 12.00
N ASP A 152 19.52 7.01 11.59
CA ASP A 152 18.77 7.92 12.44
C ASP A 152 17.34 7.45 12.73
N ASP A 153 16.93 6.28 12.22
CA ASP A 153 15.63 5.70 12.56
C ASP A 153 15.64 5.11 13.98
N GLU A 154 14.60 5.41 14.75
CA GLU A 154 14.41 4.83 16.09
C GLU A 154 13.91 3.38 16.05
N VAL A 155 13.41 2.93 14.90
CA VAL A 155 12.83 1.60 14.67
C VAL A 155 13.16 1.12 13.27
N ASP A 156 13.25 -0.20 13.07
CA ASP A 156 13.43 -0.78 11.75
C ASP A 156 12.28 -0.36 10.81
N VAL A 157 12.64 0.07 9.60
CA VAL A 157 11.69 0.50 8.59
C VAL A 157 11.82 -0.37 7.35
N HIS A 158 10.70 -1.00 6.99
CA HIS A 158 10.62 -1.89 5.84
C HIS A 158 9.67 -1.32 4.80
N TRP A 159 10.06 -1.40 3.53
CA TRP A 159 9.19 -1.15 2.39
C TRP A 159 8.74 -2.47 1.79
N TRP A 160 7.44 -2.58 1.52
CA TRP A 160 6.87 -3.76 0.87
C TRP A 160 6.16 -3.33 -0.41
N CYS A 161 6.56 -3.93 -1.53
CA CYS A 161 5.85 -3.85 -2.78
C CYS A 161 5.02 -5.13 -2.94
N ILE A 162 3.69 -5.01 -2.83
CA ILE A 162 2.75 -6.12 -3.05
C ILE A 162 1.94 -5.80 -4.30
N GLY A 163 2.26 -6.46 -5.42
CA GLY A 163 1.74 -6.05 -6.72
C GLY A 163 1.90 -7.12 -7.78
N GLU A 164 1.44 -6.80 -8.97
CA GLU A 164 1.52 -7.71 -10.12
C GLU A 164 2.97 -8.02 -10.52
N PRO A 165 3.28 -9.22 -11.02
CA PRO A 165 4.62 -9.51 -11.54
C PRO A 165 4.98 -8.59 -12.73
N ALA A 166 6.26 -8.21 -12.80
CA ALA A 166 6.77 -7.23 -13.76
C ALA A 166 6.83 -7.70 -15.22
#